data_AF-A0A848UM91-F1
#
_entry.id   AF-A0A848UM91-F1
#
_cell.length_a   1.000
_cell.length_b   1.000
_cell.length_c   1.000
_cell.angle_alpha   90.00
_cell.angle_beta   90.00
_cell.angle_gamma   90.00
#
_symmetry.space_group_name_H-M   'P 1'
#
loop_
_entity.id
_entity.type
_entity.pdbx_description
1 polymer ?
#
loop_
_entity_poly.entity_id
_entity_poly.type
_entity_poly.pdbx_seq_one_letter_code
_entity_poly.pdbx_strand_id
1 'polypeptide(L)' 'MYPVIDIDMAKYCKGCGNEIHPLRVKVLPNTQTCVDCSQTGRKSGVPVLRGDVEKDDTWVDVVFIDENE' A
#
# COMPACT_ATOMS: atom_id res chain seq x y z
N MET A 1 22.43 -24.80 -14.94
CA MET A 1 21.17 -24.82 -15.74
C MET A 1 20.05 -24.48 -14.77
N TYR A 2 19.83 -23.18 -14.52
CA TYR A 2 18.67 -22.76 -13.74
C TYR A 2 17.44 -22.79 -14.64
N PRO A 3 16.29 -23.29 -14.17
CA PRO A 3 15.10 -23.33 -14.99
C PRO A 3 14.73 -21.89 -15.35
N VAL A 4 14.71 -21.61 -16.65
CA VAL A 4 14.02 -20.47 -17.22
C VAL A 4 12.57 -20.58 -16.77
N ILE A 5 12.18 -19.71 -15.85
CA ILE A 5 10.79 -19.56 -15.41
C ILE A 5 10.09 -18.84 -16.57
N ASP A 6 9.83 -19.58 -17.63
CA ASP A 6 8.85 -19.18 -18.62
C ASP A 6 7.49 -19.33 -17.93
N ILE A 7 6.90 -18.18 -17.59
CA ILE A 7 5.58 -17.72 -18.02
C ILE A 7 5.30 -16.49 -17.15
N ASP A 8 5.55 -15.31 -17.71
CA ASP A 8 4.80 -14.09 -17.37
C ASP A 8 3.32 -14.44 -17.57
N MET A 9 2.68 -15.00 -16.53
CA MET A 9 1.23 -15.13 -16.53
C MET A 9 0.73 -13.69 -16.46
N ALA A 10 0.10 -13.22 -17.53
CA ALA A 10 -0.55 -11.92 -17.56
C ALA A 10 -1.40 -11.78 -16.30
N LYS A 11 -0.95 -10.91 -15.37
CA LYS A 11 -1.67 -10.63 -14.14
C LYS A 11 -2.56 -9.43 -14.39
N TYR A 12 -3.78 -9.49 -13.88
CA TYR A 12 -4.72 -8.39 -14.01
C TYR A 12 -4.86 -7.65 -12.68
N CYS A 13 -4.92 -6.32 -12.76
CA CYS A 13 -5.07 -5.46 -11.61
C CYS A 13 -6.45 -5.64 -10.99
N LYS A 14 -6.51 -5.89 -9.66
CA LYS A 14 -7.79 -5.97 -8.93
C LYS A 14 -8.57 -4.65 -8.89
N GLY A 15 -7.89 -3.50 -9.03
CA GLY A 15 -8.51 -2.17 -9.02
C GLY A 15 -9.18 -1.79 -10.33
N CYS A 16 -8.43 -1.78 -11.44
CA CYS A 16 -8.93 -1.34 -12.75
C CYS A 16 -9.20 -2.46 -13.77
N GLY A 17 -8.84 -3.72 -13.47
CA GLY A 17 -9.01 -4.84 -14.40
C GLY A 17 -7.98 -4.92 -15.55
N ASN A 18 -7.14 -3.89 -15.74
CA ASN A 18 -6.11 -3.88 -16.78
C ASN A 18 -4.94 -4.83 -16.46
N GLU A 19 -4.21 -5.24 -17.50
CA GLU A 19 -2.98 -6.02 -17.35
C GLU A 19 -1.92 -5.23 -16.55
N ILE A 20 -1.28 -5.91 -15.61
CA ILE A 20 -0.18 -5.37 -14.81
C ILE A 20 1.08 -5.46 -15.65
N HIS A 21 1.78 -4.33 -15.78
CA HIS A 21 3.03 -4.25 -16.55
C HIS A 21 4.01 -5.38 -16.19
N PRO A 22 4.56 -6.12 -17.17
CA PRO A 22 5.34 -7.34 -16.93
C PRO A 22 6.58 -7.09 -16.07
N LEU A 23 7.28 -5.95 -16.26
CA LEU A 23 8.40 -5.59 -15.38
C LEU A 23 8.01 -5.45 -13.90
N ARG A 24 6.77 -5.04 -13.60
CA ARG A 24 6.27 -4.97 -12.23
C ARG A 24 6.02 -6.36 -11.67
N VAL A 25 5.47 -7.28 -12.47
CA VAL A 25 5.29 -8.69 -12.07
C VAL A 25 6.65 -9.37 -11.87
N LYS A 26 7.64 -9.06 -12.70
CA LYS A 26 9.01 -9.57 -12.57
C LYS A 26 9.70 -9.13 -11.28
N VAL A 27 9.55 -7.86 -10.88
CA VAL A 27 10.17 -7.32 -9.66
C VAL A 27 9.33 -7.60 -8.40
N LEU A 28 8.01 -7.57 -8.53
CA LEU A 28 7.03 -7.77 -7.45
C LEU A 28 6.05 -8.89 -7.85
N PRO A 29 6.48 -10.17 -7.81
CA PRO A 29 5.67 -11.28 -8.31
C PRO A 29 4.34 -11.46 -7.57
N ASN A 30 4.23 -10.97 -6.33
CA ASN A 30 2.98 -11.05 -5.56
C ASN A 30 2.10 -9.79 -5.66
N THR A 31 2.42 -8.87 -6.58
CA THR A 31 1.61 -7.66 -6.80
C THR A 31 0.21 -8.02 -7.28
N GLN A 32 -0.80 -7.32 -6.74
CA GLN A 32 -2.22 -7.50 -7.09
C GLN A 32 -2.82 -6.29 -7.80
N THR A 33 -2.07 -5.18 -7.89
CA THR A 33 -2.52 -3.90 -8.44
C THR A 33 -1.48 -3.32 -9.40
N CYS A 34 -1.94 -2.63 -10.46
CA CYS A 34 -1.07 -1.87 -11.36
C CYS A 34 -0.43 -0.67 -10.62
N VAL A 35 0.52 0.01 -11.27
CA VAL A 35 1.19 1.19 -10.70
C VAL A 35 0.19 2.28 -10.33
N ASP A 36 -0.79 2.53 -11.20
CA ASP A 36 -1.79 3.59 -10.98
C ASP A 36 -2.72 3.25 -9.81
N CYS A 37 -3.23 2.02 -9.74
CA CYS A 37 -4.06 1.57 -8.62
C CYS A 37 -3.29 1.37 -7.31
N SER A 38 -1.97 1.18 -7.39
CA SER A 38 -1.08 1.06 -6.22
C SER A 38 -0.70 2.41 -5.62
N GLN A 39 -0.97 3.51 -6.33
CA GLN A 39 -0.88 4.88 -5.81
C GLN A 39 -2.19 5.31 -5.14
N THR A 40 -2.97 4.36 -4.60
CA THR A 40 -4.05 4.70 -3.68
C THR A 40 -3.42 5.45 -2.50
N GLY A 41 -3.79 6.72 -2.34
CA GLY A 41 -3.12 7.79 -1.61
C GLY A 41 -2.25 7.40 -0.41
N ARG A 42 -1.11 8.08 -0.27
CA ARG A 42 -0.22 7.87 0.87
C ARG A 42 -1.02 8.09 2.15
N LYS A 43 -1.24 7.02 2.91
CA LYS A 43 -1.83 7.13 4.25
C LYS A 43 -0.90 8.01 5.07
N SER A 44 -1.38 9.20 5.43
CA SER A 44 -0.64 10.16 6.22
C SER A 44 -1.18 10.11 7.64
N GLY A 45 -0.31 9.98 8.64
CA GLY A 45 -0.71 9.93 10.04
C GLY A 45 -0.22 11.15 10.80
N VAL A 46 -1.07 11.74 11.62
CA VAL A 46 -0.67 12.80 12.57
C VAL A 46 -0.62 12.21 13.98
N PRO A 47 0.57 12.17 14.62
CA PRO A 47 0.66 11.78 16.01
C PRO A 47 0.08 12.88 16.89
N VAL A 48 -0.85 12.52 17.77
CA VAL A 48 -1.50 13.43 18.72
C VAL A 48 -1.15 12.97 20.13
N LEU A 49 -0.43 13.80 20.88
CA LEU A 49 -0.19 13.56 22.30
C LEU A 49 -1.47 13.89 23.07
N ARG A 50 -2.01 12.89 23.76
CA ARG A 50 -3.16 13.02 24.65
C ARG A 50 -2.69 12.85 26.11
N GLY A 51 -3.46 13.44 27.01
CA GLY A 51 -3.31 13.26 28.43
C GLY A 51 -4.60 13.62 29.14
N ASP A 52 -4.79 13.05 30.32
CA ASP A 52 -5.76 13.51 31.29
C ASP A 52 -5.02 14.47 32.24
N VAL A 53 -5.63 15.58 32.66
CA VAL A 53 -4.97 16.51 33.61
C VAL A 53 -5.26 16.09 35.05
N GLU A 54 -6.34 15.34 35.26
CA GLU A 54 -6.74 14.80 36.57
C GLU A 54 -6.02 13.48 36.89
N LYS A 55 -5.30 12.89 35.92
CA LYS A 55 -4.52 11.64 36.08
C LYS A 55 -3.17 11.82 35.40
N ASP A 56 -2.08 11.31 35.99
CA ASP A 56 -0.70 11.49 35.46
C ASP A 56 -0.38 10.58 34.25
N ASP A 57 -1.38 10.34 33.39
CA ASP A 57 -1.28 9.42 32.26
C ASP A 57 -1.24 10.20 30.94
N THR A 58 -0.26 9.87 30.11
CA THR A 58 -0.16 10.39 28.73
C THR A 58 -0.01 9.25 27.73
N TRP A 59 -0.56 9.44 26.53
CA TRP A 59 -0.42 8.49 25.44
C TRP A 59 -0.38 9.20 24.08
N VAL A 60 0.23 8.54 23.10
CA VAL A 60 0.28 9.04 21.72
C VAL A 60 -0.75 8.29 20.89
N ASP A 61 -1.68 9.03 20.33
CA ASP A 61 -2.69 8.54 19.39
C ASP A 61 -2.24 8.86 17.96
N VAL A 62 -2.72 8.12 16.96
CA VAL A 62 -2.40 8.38 15.54
C VAL A 62 -3.70 8.53 14.77
N VAL A 63 -3.92 9.74 14.25
CA VAL A 63 -5.05 10.02 13.37
C VAL A 63 -4.62 9.81 11.93
N PHE A 64 -5.29 8.89 11.23
CA PHE A 64 -5.06 8.67 9.80
C PHE A 64 -5.85 9.70 8.98
N ILE A 65 -5.15 10.41 8.12
CA ILE A 65 -5.71 11.37 7.17
C ILE A 65 -5.75 10.69 5.80
N ASP A 66 -6.94 10.70 5.18
CA ASP A 66 -7.12 10.35 3.79
C ASP A 66 -6.81 11.57 2.91
N GLU A 67 -6.08 11.38 1.80
CA GLU A 67 -5.67 12.45 0.89
C GLU A 67 -6.83 13.09 0.09
N ASN A 68 -8.10 12.81 0.41
CA ASN A 68 -9.28 13.35 -0.27
C ASN A 68 -10.42 13.78 0.69
N GLU A 69 -10.12 14.68 1.62
CA GLU A 69 -11.09 15.66 2.17
C GLU A 69 -10.47 17.06 2.23
#